data_AF-A0A7C6ZGN4-F1
#
_entry.id   AF-A0A7C6ZGN4-F1
#
_cell.length_a   1.000
_cell.length_b   1.000
_cell.length_c   1.000
_cell.angle_alpha   90.00
_cell.angle_beta   90.00
_cell.angle_gamma   90.00
#
_symmetry.space_group_name_H-M   'P 1'
#
loop_
_entity.id
_entity.type
_entity.pdbx_description
1 polymer ?
#
loop_
_entity_poly.entity_id
_entity_poly.type
_entity_poly.pdbx_seq_one_letter_code
_entity_poly.pdbx_strand_id
1 'polypeptide(L)'
;MDLTRSSAIDILNTALDGAASRLYLLADNVANVDTPGYKRVDTSFFDIFSAMLRTRPALTLTRTDPRHLPEPRSGSSGPEPRVYTDTSTSQRLDGNNVDIEYEMAKMAETTVLYDLLARELSSRISMLRTAAFEGRR
;
A
#
# COMPACT_ATOMS: atom_id res chain seq x y z
N MET A 1 -15.48 21.89 5.07
CA MET A 1 -15.48 20.89 6.14
C MET A 1 -15.78 19.54 5.52
N ASP A 2 -14.76 18.72 5.20
CA ASP A 2 -14.90 17.26 5.00
C ASP A 2 -13.52 16.61 4.76
N LEU A 3 -12.63 16.64 5.76
CA LEU A 3 -11.26 16.12 5.62
C LEU A 3 -11.07 14.71 6.23
N THR A 4 -12.10 14.16 6.88
CA THR A 4 -12.02 12.87 7.58
C THR A 4 -12.83 11.74 6.95
N ARG A 5 -13.74 12.02 6.01
CA ARG A 5 -14.60 11.02 5.35
C ARG A 5 -14.12 10.57 3.96
N SER A 6 -13.58 11.47 3.13
CA SER A 6 -12.96 11.05 1.84
C SER A 6 -11.65 10.30 2.09
N SER A 7 -10.82 10.82 3.00
CA SER A 7 -9.48 10.30 3.26
C SER A 7 -9.45 8.82 3.62
N ALA A 8 -10.41 8.31 4.39
CA ALA A 8 -10.42 6.89 4.73
C ALA A 8 -10.81 5.96 3.57
N ILE A 9 -11.72 6.40 2.70
CA ILE A 9 -12.06 5.66 1.46
C ILE A 9 -10.89 5.71 0.50
N ASP A 10 -10.24 6.88 0.37
CA ASP A 10 -9.08 7.08 -0.49
C ASP A 10 -7.89 6.21 -0.03
N ILE A 11 -7.66 6.11 1.30
CA ILE A 11 -6.65 5.23 1.90
C ILE A 11 -6.95 3.76 1.59
N LEU A 12 -8.22 3.33 1.71
CA LEU A 12 -8.61 1.95 1.41
C LEU A 12 -8.49 1.62 -0.08
N ASN A 13 -8.86 2.55 -0.97
CA ASN A 13 -8.67 2.40 -2.41
C ASN A 13 -7.18 2.27 -2.74
N THR A 14 -6.34 3.15 -2.18
CA THR A 14 -4.89 3.09 -2.38
C THR A 14 -4.30 1.76 -1.89
N ALA A 15 -4.77 1.26 -0.74
CA ALA A 15 -4.35 -0.04 -0.23
C ALA A 15 -4.79 -1.21 -1.12
N LEU A 16 -6.02 -1.13 -1.67
CA LEU A 16 -6.58 -2.12 -2.57
C LEU A 16 -5.80 -2.18 -3.89
N ASP A 17 -5.46 -1.02 -4.47
CA ASP A 17 -4.63 -0.91 -5.67
C ASP A 17 -3.23 -1.48 -5.42
N GLY A 18 -2.64 -1.20 -4.26
CA GLY A 18 -1.36 -1.78 -3.86
C GLY A 18 -1.41 -3.30 -3.70
N ALA A 19 -2.48 -3.84 -3.12
CA ALA A 19 -2.70 -5.28 -3.02
C ALA A 19 -2.84 -5.93 -4.40
N ALA A 20 -3.62 -5.32 -5.30
CA ALA A 20 -3.79 -5.79 -6.68
C ALA A 20 -2.47 -5.78 -7.46
N SER A 21 -1.70 -4.69 -7.34
CA SER A 21 -0.37 -4.59 -7.96
C SER A 21 0.57 -5.67 -7.45
N ARG A 22 0.57 -5.97 -6.15
CA ARG A 22 1.40 -7.04 -5.59
C ARG A 22 0.97 -8.42 -6.09
N LEU A 23 -0.33 -8.70 -6.17
CA LEU A 23 -0.83 -9.95 -6.76
C LEU A 23 -0.34 -10.15 -8.19
N TYR A 24 -0.33 -9.08 -8.99
CA TYR A 24 0.23 -9.12 -10.34
C TYR A 24 1.72 -9.48 -10.36
N LEU A 25 2.54 -8.85 -9.50
CA LEU A 25 3.97 -9.16 -9.39
C LEU A 25 4.23 -10.61 -8.94
N LEU A 26 3.46 -11.10 -7.96
CA LEU A 26 3.56 -12.49 -7.50
C LEU A 26 3.17 -13.48 -8.60
N ALA A 27 2.13 -13.18 -9.37
CA ALA A 27 1.73 -14.00 -10.51
C ALA A 27 2.81 -14.01 -11.61
N ASP A 28 3.44 -12.87 -11.87
CA ASP A 28 4.55 -12.76 -12.82
C ASP A 28 5.77 -13.56 -12.36
N ASN A 29 6.11 -13.52 -11.06
CA ASN A 29 7.17 -14.36 -10.51
C ASN A 29 6.86 -15.86 -10.67
N VAL A 30 5.64 -16.29 -10.33
CA VAL A 30 5.22 -17.70 -10.48
C VAL A 30 5.28 -18.14 -11.94
N ALA A 31 4.85 -17.29 -12.88
CA ALA A 31 4.92 -17.60 -14.32
C ALA A 31 6.37 -17.78 -14.81
N ASN A 32 7.33 -17.13 -14.17
CA ASN A 32 8.75 -17.15 -14.54
C ASN A 32 9.61 -18.05 -13.64
N VAL A 33 9.02 -18.93 -12.83
CA VAL A 33 9.78 -19.84 -11.93
C VAL A 33 10.74 -20.77 -12.68
N ASP A 34 10.39 -21.18 -13.90
CA ASP A 34 11.23 -22.06 -14.72
C ASP A 34 12.08 -21.29 -15.75
N THR A 35 12.10 -19.95 -15.68
CA THR A 35 12.86 -19.11 -16.60
C THR A 35 14.29 -18.91 -16.09
N PRO A 36 15.33 -19.42 -16.78
CA PRO A 36 16.72 -19.26 -16.34
C PRO A 36 17.12 -17.79 -16.24
N GLY A 37 17.85 -17.43 -15.17
CA GLY A 37 18.32 -16.06 -14.94
C GLY A 37 17.24 -15.04 -14.53
N TYR A 38 15.98 -15.44 -14.38
CA TYR A 38 14.91 -14.55 -13.90
C TYR A 38 15.17 -14.10 -12.45
N LYS A 39 14.79 -12.86 -12.13
CA LYS A 39 14.94 -12.28 -10.79
C LYS A 39 13.59 -11.86 -10.24
N ARG A 40 13.29 -12.35 -9.04
CA ARG A 40 12.07 -12.03 -8.28
C ARG A 40 11.88 -10.52 -8.16
N VAL A 41 10.67 -10.06 -8.45
CA VAL A 41 10.26 -8.67 -8.29
C VAL A 41 9.19 -8.58 -7.21
N ASP A 42 9.32 -7.63 -6.28
CA ASP A 42 8.32 -7.37 -5.23
C ASP A 42 8.19 -5.86 -5.00
N THR A 43 7.24 -5.46 -4.16
CA THR A 43 6.93 -4.06 -3.87
C THR A 43 7.09 -3.75 -2.39
N SER A 44 7.71 -2.61 -2.10
CA SER A 44 7.81 -2.03 -0.75
C SER A 44 6.56 -1.25 -0.33
N PHE A 45 5.51 -1.29 -1.15
CA PHE A 45 4.29 -0.52 -0.95
C PHE A 45 3.70 -0.69 0.46
N PHE A 46 3.53 -1.92 0.95
CA PHE A 46 2.89 -2.15 2.25
C PHE A 46 3.73 -1.68 3.43
N ASP A 47 5.06 -1.80 3.35
CA ASP A 47 5.96 -1.32 4.40
C ASP A 47 5.86 0.21 4.50
N ILE A 48 5.92 0.89 3.37
CA ILE A 48 5.80 2.34 3.25
C ILE A 48 4.41 2.81 3.65
N PHE A 49 3.36 2.16 3.17
CA PHE A 49 1.97 2.48 3.48
C PHE A 49 1.71 2.33 4.99
N SER A 50 2.17 1.25 5.61
CA SER A 50 2.05 1.06 7.05
C SER A 50 2.82 2.12 7.85
N ALA A 51 3.99 2.54 7.37
CA ALA A 51 4.76 3.64 7.96
C ALA A 51 4.02 4.98 7.82
N MET A 52 3.40 5.26 6.67
CA MET A 52 2.57 6.45 6.46
C MET A 52 1.37 6.47 7.39
N LEU A 53 0.66 5.34 7.55
CA LEU A 53 -0.49 5.25 8.47
C LEU A 53 -0.10 5.48 9.94
N ARG A 54 1.12 5.07 10.34
CA ARG A 54 1.65 5.28 11.69
C ARG A 54 2.18 6.70 11.91
N THR A 55 2.59 7.36 10.83
CA THR A 55 3.09 8.73 10.90
C THR A 55 1.91 9.66 11.11
N ARG A 56 1.83 10.28 12.30
CA ARG A 56 0.85 11.33 12.55
C ARG A 56 1.14 12.49 11.58
N PRO A 57 0.11 13.13 10.99
CA PRO A 57 0.33 14.32 10.19
C PRO A 57 1.15 15.31 11.02
N ALA A 58 2.28 15.75 10.46
CA ALA A 58 3.09 16.78 11.10
C ALA A 58 2.16 17.96 11.41
N LEU A 59 2.18 18.41 12.66
CA LEU A 59 1.36 19.54 13.09
C LEU A 59 1.85 20.77 12.29
N THR A 60 1.16 21.12 11.21
CA THR A 60 1.54 22.27 10.38
C THR A 60 1.42 23.53 11.24
N LEU A 61 2.56 24.15 11.53
CA LEU A 61 2.58 25.36 12.34
C LEU A 61 2.22 26.54 11.45
N THR A 62 1.06 27.16 11.70
CA THR A 62 0.68 28.38 10.98
C THR A 62 1.37 29.57 11.61
N ARG A 63 2.14 30.31 10.81
CA ARG A 63 2.80 31.54 11.27
C ARG A 63 1.77 32.66 11.35
N THR A 64 1.37 33.03 12.56
CA THR A 64 0.44 34.14 12.79
C THR A 64 1.12 35.51 12.81
N ASP A 65 2.43 35.58 13.10
CA ASP A 65 3.18 36.83 13.18
C ASP A 65 4.55 36.74 12.46
N PRO A 66 4.97 37.78 11.72
CA PRO A 66 6.27 37.84 11.03
C PRO A 66 7.51 37.85 11.94
N ARG A 67 7.36 37.82 13.27
CA ARG A 67 8.45 37.62 14.24
C ARG A 67 8.52 36.19 14.79
N HIS A 68 7.53 35.33 14.50
CA HIS A 68 7.56 33.94 14.94
C HIS A 68 8.65 33.15 14.23
N LEU A 69 9.18 32.13 14.92
CA LEU A 69 10.13 31.17 14.40
C LEU A 69 9.56 30.50 13.13
N PRO A 70 10.34 30.41 12.04
CA PRO A 70 9.89 29.72 10.84
C PRO A 70 9.69 28.24 11.15
N GLU A 71 8.69 27.63 10.51
CA GLU A 71 8.49 26.19 10.55
C GLU A 71 9.79 25.50 10.11
N PRO A 72 10.33 24.53 10.88
CA PRO A 72 11.44 23.73 10.40
C PRO A 72 10.96 23.05 9.13
N ARG A 73 11.59 23.38 7.99
CA ARG A 73 11.29 22.79 6.68
C ARG A 73 11.61 21.30 6.75
N SER A 74 10.68 20.52 7.27
CA SER A 74 10.70 19.08 7.10
C SER A 74 10.25 18.86 5.67
N GLY A 75 11.22 18.70 4.77
CA GLY A 75 10.95 18.28 3.40
C GLY A 75 10.31 16.90 3.44
N SER A 76 8.99 16.84 3.61
CA SER A 76 8.23 15.60 3.64
C SER A 76 7.99 15.10 2.22
N SER A 77 9.06 14.74 1.52
CA SER A 77 8.94 13.67 0.54
C SER A 77 8.92 12.40 1.36
N GLY A 78 7.72 11.93 1.72
CA GLY A 78 7.57 10.60 2.30
C GLY A 78 8.22 9.56 1.38
N PRO A 79 8.66 8.41 1.91
CA PRO A 79 9.21 7.36 1.07
C PRO A 79 8.20 6.99 -0.02
N GLU A 80 8.57 7.12 -1.29
CA GLU A 80 7.71 6.72 -2.41
C GLU A 80 7.71 5.18 -2.51
N PRO A 81 6.55 4.53 -2.73
CA PRO A 81 6.48 3.11 -3.01
C PRO A 81 7.40 2.75 -4.19
N ARG A 82 8.33 1.83 -3.99
CA ARG A 82 9.21 1.34 -5.05
C ARG A 82 9.04 -0.15 -5.24
N VAL A 83 8.86 -0.52 -6.51
CA VAL A 83 9.05 -1.89 -6.98
C VAL A 83 10.56 -2.14 -7.01
N TYR A 84 11.00 -3.25 -6.42
CA TYR A 84 12.40 -3.62 -6.37
C TYR A 84 12.60 -5.06 -6.86
N THR A 85 13.72 -5.27 -7.53
CA THR A 85 14.18 -6.60 -7.89
C THR A 85 15.06 -7.13 -6.78
N ASP A 86 14.73 -8.31 -6.26
CA ASP A 86 15.55 -8.97 -5.26
C ASP A 86 16.77 -9.61 -5.95
N THR A 87 17.95 -9.10 -5.66
CA THR A 87 19.22 -9.66 -6.15
C THR A 87 20.00 -10.39 -5.06
N SER A 88 19.46 -10.48 -3.84
CA SER A 88 20.19 -10.95 -2.66
C SER A 88 20.37 -12.47 -2.62
N THR A 89 19.45 -13.19 -3.24
CA THR A 89 19.42 -14.66 -3.23
C THR A 89 19.73 -15.15 -4.64
N SER A 90 20.68 -16.06 -4.78
CA SER A 90 20.91 -16.86 -5.99
C SER A 90 21.12 -18.30 -5.54
N GLN A 91 20.04 -18.96 -5.14
CA GLN A 91 20.12 -20.31 -4.57
C GLN A 91 20.18 -21.41 -5.64
N ARG A 92 19.82 -21.13 -6.90
CA ARG A 92 19.81 -22.12 -7.97
C ARG A 92 21.00 -21.94 -8.91
N LEU A 93 21.48 -23.06 -9.46
CA LEU A 93 22.59 -23.13 -10.41
C LEU A 93 22.30 -22.38 -11.73
N ASP A 94 21.01 -22.18 -12.03
CA ASP A 94 20.47 -21.46 -13.20
C ASP A 94 20.40 -19.93 -13.00
N GLY A 95 20.80 -19.42 -11.82
CA GLY A 95 20.75 -18.00 -11.50
C GLY A 95 19.34 -17.46 -11.21
N ASN A 96 18.31 -18.30 -11.19
CA ASN A 96 16.96 -17.93 -10.76
C ASN A 96 16.88 -17.89 -9.22
N ASN A 97 16.08 -16.98 -8.69
CA ASN A 97 15.84 -16.84 -7.26
C ASN A 97 14.37 -16.80 -6.86
N VAL A 98 13.48 -17.16 -7.78
CA VAL A 98 12.06 -17.39 -7.49
C VAL A 98 11.90 -18.75 -6.81
N ASP A 99 11.12 -18.76 -5.73
CA ASP A 99 10.72 -19.95 -4.98
C ASP A 99 9.19 -20.06 -5.05
N ILE A 100 8.66 -21.12 -5.67
CA ILE A 100 7.23 -21.22 -5.96
C ILE A 100 6.40 -21.35 -4.69
N GLU A 101 6.86 -22.10 -3.69
CA GLU A 101 6.18 -22.25 -2.42
C GLU A 101 6.10 -20.91 -1.68
N TYR A 102 7.19 -20.13 -1.70
CA TYR A 102 7.22 -18.79 -1.13
C TYR A 102 6.29 -17.82 -1.86
N GLU A 103 6.33 -17.78 -3.20
CA GLU A 103 5.44 -16.91 -3.98
C GLU A 103 3.97 -17.27 -3.78
N MET A 104 3.62 -18.56 -3.74
CA MET A 104 2.24 -19.01 -3.47
C MET A 104 1.78 -18.63 -2.06
N ALA A 105 2.65 -18.75 -1.06
CA ALA A 105 2.32 -18.32 0.31
C ALA A 105 2.06 -16.80 0.36
N LYS A 106 2.88 -16.00 -0.33
CA LYS A 106 2.67 -14.55 -0.45
C LYS A 106 1.44 -14.18 -1.25
N MET A 107 1.08 -14.96 -2.26
CA MET A 107 -0.13 -14.76 -3.03
C MET A 107 -1.38 -15.03 -2.18
N ALA A 108 -1.37 -16.08 -1.38
CA ALA A 108 -2.45 -16.37 -0.43
C ALA A 108 -2.58 -15.25 0.62
N GLU A 109 -1.47 -14.81 1.21
CA GLU A 109 -1.43 -13.68 2.16
C GLU A 109 -2.06 -12.42 1.54
N THR A 110 -1.63 -12.07 0.32
CA THR A 110 -2.11 -10.86 -0.37
C THR A 110 -3.57 -10.97 -0.80
N THR A 111 -4.03 -12.16 -1.20
CA THR A 111 -5.44 -12.42 -1.52
C THR A 111 -6.34 -12.19 -0.31
N VAL A 112 -5.96 -12.73 0.86
CA VAL A 112 -6.70 -12.52 2.11
C VAL A 112 -6.76 -11.04 2.46
N LEU A 113 -5.64 -10.32 2.32
CA LEU A 113 -5.59 -8.88 2.57
C LEU A 113 -6.52 -8.10 1.62
N TYR A 114 -6.48 -8.40 0.32
CA TYR A 114 -7.33 -7.77 -0.69
C TYR A 114 -8.81 -7.94 -0.34
N ASP A 115 -9.23 -9.15 0.01
CA ASP A 115 -10.61 -9.45 0.39
C ASP A 115 -11.07 -8.67 1.62
N LEU A 116 -10.20 -8.54 2.63
CA LEU A 116 -10.49 -7.75 3.82
C LEU A 116 -10.66 -6.26 3.49
N LEU A 117 -9.78 -5.71 2.67
CA LEU A 117 -9.86 -4.31 2.21
C LEU A 117 -11.15 -4.05 1.43
N ALA A 118 -11.51 -4.94 0.51
CA ALA A 118 -12.73 -4.84 -0.28
C ALA A 118 -14.00 -4.87 0.57
N ARG A 119 -14.04 -5.75 1.59
CA ARG A 119 -15.15 -5.84 2.55
C ARG A 119 -15.30 -4.57 3.38
N GLU A 120 -14.20 -4.03 3.90
CA GLU A 120 -14.21 -2.79 4.68
C GLU A 120 -14.66 -1.59 3.85
N LEU A 121 -14.16 -1.46 2.62
CA LEU A 121 -14.60 -0.43 1.68
C LEU A 121 -16.11 -0.51 1.42
N SER A 122 -16.60 -1.72 1.14
CA SER A 122 -18.03 -1.97 0.89
C SER A 122 -18.90 -1.64 2.10
N SER A 123 -18.43 -1.95 3.32
CA SER A 123 -19.09 -1.60 4.58
C SER A 123 -19.22 -0.09 4.74
N ARG A 124 -18.15 0.67 4.48
CA ARG A 124 -18.16 2.14 4.57
C ARG A 124 -19.09 2.80 3.57
N ILE A 125 -19.08 2.35 2.32
CA ILE A 125 -20.00 2.86 1.30
C ILE A 125 -21.46 2.57 1.72
N SER A 126 -21.72 1.39 2.28
CA SER A 126 -23.05 1.03 2.79
C SER A 126 -23.50 1.95 3.93
N MET A 127 -22.61 2.26 4.89
CA MET A 127 -22.90 3.22 5.97
C MET A 127 -23.19 4.63 5.46
N LEU A 128 -22.41 5.12 4.49
CA LEU A 128 -22.65 6.43 3.86
C LEU A 128 -24.00 6.46 3.15
N ARG A 129 -24.35 5.39 2.44
CA ARG A 129 -25.65 5.24 1.79
C ARG A 129 -26.76 5.35 2.82
N THR A 130 -26.70 4.55 3.89
CA THR A 130 -27.71 4.56 4.96
C THR A 130 -27.85 5.97 5.57
N ALA A 131 -26.75 6.62 5.95
CA ALA A 131 -26.78 7.96 6.54
C ALA A 131 -27.37 9.04 5.59
N ALA A 132 -27.08 8.97 4.29
CA ALA A 132 -27.57 9.93 3.30
C ALA A 132 -29.08 9.79 3.03
N PHE A 133 -29.62 8.57 3.14
CA PHE A 133 -31.04 8.30 2.84
C PHE A 133 -31.94 8.26 4.08
N GLU A 134 -31.45 7.86 5.25
CA GLU A 134 -32.26 7.81 6.48
C GLU A 134 -32.44 9.18 7.17
N GLY A 135 -31.53 10.14 6.97
CA GLY A 135 -31.68 11.50 7.52
C GLY A 135 -32.78 12.36 6.89
N ARG A 136 -33.53 11.82 5.90
CA ARG A 136 -34.58 12.51 5.16
C ARG A 136 -36.00 12.12 5.58
N ARG A 137 -36.16 11.37 6.66
CA ARG A 137 -37.45 11.01 7.26
C ARG A 137 -37.64 11.68 8.62
#